data_AF-A0A3L6PHW3-F1
#
_entry.id   AF-A0A3L6PHW3-F1
#
_cell.length_a   1.000
_cell.length_b   1.000
_cell.length_c   1.000
_cell.angle_alpha   90.00
_cell.angle_beta   90.00
_cell.angle_gamma   90.00
#
_symmetry.space_group_name_H-M   'P 1'
#
loop_
_entity.id
_entity.type
_entity.pdbx_description
1 polymer ?
#
loop_
_entity_poly.entity_id
_entity_poly.type
_entity_poly.pdbx_seq_one_letter_code
_entity_poly.pdbx_strand_id
1 'polypeptide(L)'
;MAGATVTVEEVRKAQRASGPATVLAIGTATPANCVYQADYPDYYFRVTKSDHLTDLKEKFKRMCEYHRHHHLSWIASIHPHRITPALAATILAATTPMQHAGDLWGVCVRAS
;
A
#
# COMPACT_ATOMS: atom_id res chain seq x y z
N MET A 1 42.43 13.62 45.09
CA MET A 1 41.47 13.60 43.97
C MET A 1 41.04 12.15 43.75
N ALA A 2 39.95 11.70 44.39
CA ALA A 2 39.44 10.35 44.21
C ALA A 2 38.55 10.33 42.95
N GLY A 3 38.99 9.64 41.91
CA GLY A 3 38.19 9.40 40.71
C GLY A 3 37.15 8.32 41.02
N ALA A 4 35.87 8.67 40.92
CA ALA A 4 34.78 7.70 41.08
C ALA A 4 34.87 6.64 39.97
N THR A 5 35.02 5.38 40.35
CA THR A 5 34.95 4.24 39.43
C THR A 5 33.49 3.97 39.11
N VAL A 6 32.99 4.56 38.02
CA VAL A 6 31.65 4.25 37.51
C VAL A 6 31.62 2.79 37.06
N THR A 7 30.68 2.01 37.57
CA THR A 7 30.54 0.60 37.19
C THR A 7 29.84 0.47 35.84
N VAL A 8 30.13 -0.60 35.10
CA VAL A 8 29.55 -0.83 33.77
C VAL A 8 28.02 -1.00 33.86
N GLU A 9 27.53 -1.53 34.98
CA GLU A 9 26.12 -1.74 35.29
C GLU A 9 25.35 -0.42 35.45
N GLU A 10 25.94 0.57 36.12
CA GLU A 10 25.35 1.90 36.32
C GLU A 10 25.22 2.66 35.00
N VAL A 11 26.26 2.60 34.16
CA VAL A 11 26.23 3.20 32.82
C VAL A 11 25.13 2.58 31.97
N ARG A 12 25.02 1.24 31.97
CA ARG A 12 23.98 0.52 31.21
C ARG A 12 22.57 0.83 31.69
N LYS A 13 22.36 1.03 33.00
CA LYS A 13 21.04 1.39 33.55
C LYS A 13 20.64 2.81 33.16
N ALA A 14 21.58 3.76 33.17
CA ALA A 14 21.33 5.16 32.81
C ALA A 14 21.00 5.36 31.32
N GLN A 15 21.53 4.50 30.43
CA GLN A 15 21.32 4.58 28.98
C GLN A 15 20.08 3.85 28.47
N ARG A 16 19.41 3.03 29.30
CA ARG A 16 18.24 2.26 28.89
C ARG A 16 17.02 3.16 28.75
N ALA A 17 16.31 3.03 27.62
CA ALA A 17 14.97 3.56 27.48
C ALA A 17 14.01 2.82 28.43
N SER A 18 13.10 3.57 29.05
CA SER A 18 12.01 3.02 29.85
C SER A 18 10.74 2.97 29.00
N GLY A 19 10.03 1.85 29.04
CA GLY A 19 8.75 1.69 28.37
C GLY A 19 8.81 0.95 27.02
N PRO A 20 7.64 0.64 26.45
CA PRO A 20 7.53 -0.09 25.20
C PRO A 20 7.95 0.79 24.00
N ALA A 21 8.53 0.16 22.97
CA ALA A 21 8.83 0.85 21.72
C ALA A 21 7.54 1.38 21.07
N THR A 22 7.57 2.64 20.64
CA THR A 22 6.43 3.33 20.01
C THR A 22 6.86 3.89 18.66
N VAL A 23 6.00 3.75 17.64
CA VAL A 23 6.22 4.38 16.34
C VAL A 23 5.95 5.88 16.48
N LEU A 24 7.02 6.69 16.34
CA LEU A 24 6.92 8.15 16.48
C LEU A 24 6.47 8.84 15.18
N ALA A 25 6.84 8.28 14.03
CA ALA A 25 6.43 8.76 12.73
C ALA A 25 6.55 7.65 11.67
N ILE A 26 5.72 7.73 10.63
CA ILE A 26 5.85 6.95 9.40
C ILE A 26 5.86 7.95 8.26
N GLY A 27 6.95 7.98 7.49
CA GLY A 27 7.03 8.74 6.25
C GLY A 27 7.00 7.79 5.05
N THR A 28 6.16 8.09 4.05
CA THR A 28 6.16 7.37 2.77
C THR A 28 6.39 8.37 1.64
N ALA A 29 7.06 7.92 0.57
CA ALA A 29 7.25 8.72 -0.65
C ALA A 29 7.05 7.80 -1.85
N THR A 30 6.23 8.23 -2.80
CA THR A 30 5.97 7.51 -4.05
C THR A 30 6.36 8.39 -5.24
N PRO A 31 6.93 7.81 -6.31
CA PRO A 31 7.20 8.55 -7.54
C PRO A 31 5.90 9.11 -8.13
N ALA A 32 5.98 10.27 -8.81
CA ALA A 32 4.79 10.91 -9.40
C ALA A 32 4.12 10.07 -10.51
N ASN A 33 4.85 9.16 -11.14
CA ASN A 33 4.31 8.29 -12.19
C ASN A 33 3.50 7.14 -11.57
N CYS A 34 2.21 7.10 -11.88
CA CYS A 34 1.29 6.06 -11.45
C CYS A 34 0.76 5.30 -12.68
N VAL A 35 0.89 3.98 -12.67
CA VAL A 35 0.31 3.11 -13.70
C VAL A 35 -0.69 2.17 -13.03
N TYR A 36 -1.91 2.12 -13.53
CA TYR A 36 -2.96 1.30 -12.96
C TYR A 36 -2.76 -0.18 -13.27
N GLN A 37 -3.04 -1.04 -12.28
CA GLN A 37 -2.94 -2.50 -12.41
C GLN A 37 -3.88 -3.09 -13.47
N ALA A 38 -4.90 -2.34 -13.91
CA ALA A 38 -5.78 -2.72 -15.02
C ALA A 38 -5.10 -2.56 -16.37
N ASP A 39 -4.38 -1.45 -16.57
CA ASP A 39 -3.76 -1.08 -17.83
C ASP A 39 -2.31 -1.56 -17.94
N TYR A 40 -1.72 -2.01 -16.83
CA TYR A 40 -0.34 -2.45 -16.74
C TYR A 40 0.03 -3.57 -17.74
N PRO A 41 -0.79 -4.62 -17.95
CA PRO A 41 -0.51 -5.64 -18.96
C PRO A 41 -0.37 -5.06 -20.37
N ASP A 42 -1.27 -4.14 -20.76
CA ASP A 42 -1.24 -3.54 -22.08
C ASP A 42 -0.10 -2.53 -22.23
N TYR A 43 0.19 -1.76 -21.18
CA TYR A 43 1.33 -0.85 -21.14
C TYR A 43 2.66 -1.61 -21.27
N TYR A 44 2.86 -2.67 -20.49
CA TYR A 44 4.11 -3.42 -20.43
C TYR A 44 4.46 -4.10 -21.76
N PHE A 45 3.50 -4.79 -22.38
CA PHE A 45 3.73 -5.50 -23.64
C PHE A 45 3.92 -4.56 -24.83
N ARG A 46 3.26 -3.39 -24.82
CA ARG A 46 3.45 -2.33 -25.81
C ARG A 46 4.86 -1.74 -25.74
N VAL A 47 5.32 -1.36 -24.55
CA VAL A 47 6.65 -0.75 -24.36
C VAL A 47 7.78 -1.75 -24.67
N THR A 48 7.59 -3.02 -24.36
CA THR A 48 8.57 -4.09 -24.61
C THR A 48 8.46 -4.73 -26.00
N LYS A 49 7.59 -4.21 -26.89
CA LYS A 49 7.36 -4.71 -28.26
C LYS A 49 7.02 -6.21 -28.32
N SER A 50 6.40 -6.72 -27.27
CA SER A 50 6.10 -8.15 -27.09
C SER A 50 4.62 -8.48 -27.31
N ASP A 51 3.85 -7.60 -27.93
CA ASP A 51 2.40 -7.75 -28.14
C ASP A 51 1.99 -9.00 -28.92
N HIS A 52 2.91 -9.58 -29.70
CA HIS A 52 2.69 -10.82 -30.43
C HIS A 52 2.64 -12.07 -29.52
N LEU A 53 3.11 -11.97 -28.27
CA LEU A 53 3.10 -13.06 -27.29
C LEU A 53 1.77 -13.09 -26.52
N THR A 54 0.68 -13.37 -27.24
CA THR A 54 -0.71 -13.32 -26.73
C THR A 54 -0.94 -14.23 -25.53
N ASP A 55 -0.41 -15.45 -25.55
CA ASP A 55 -0.59 -16.44 -24.48
C ASP A 55 0.12 -16.00 -23.18
N LEU A 56 1.27 -15.35 -23.32
CA LEU A 56 2.02 -14.80 -22.20
C LEU A 56 1.29 -13.58 -21.62
N LYS A 57 0.76 -12.73 -22.50
CA LYS A 57 -0.04 -11.56 -22.11
C LYS A 57 -1.30 -11.96 -21.34
N GLU A 58 -1.98 -13.02 -21.76
CA GLU A 58 -3.16 -13.54 -21.06
C GLU A 58 -2.82 -14.11 -19.68
N LYS A 59 -1.73 -14.90 -19.58
CA LYS A 59 -1.19 -15.35 -18.28
C LYS A 59 -0.88 -14.17 -17.37
N PHE A 60 -0.24 -13.12 -17.90
CA PHE A 60 0.11 -11.92 -17.16
C PHE A 60 -1.11 -11.14 -16.69
N LYS A 61 -2.13 -11.00 -17.54
CA LYS A 61 -3.41 -10.36 -17.19
C LYS A 61 -4.08 -11.07 -16.02
N ARG A 62 -4.15 -12.40 -16.03
CA ARG A 62 -4.72 -13.19 -14.92
C ARG A 62 -3.95 -12.99 -13.61
N MET A 63 -2.62 -12.89 -13.65
CA MET A 63 -1.82 -12.59 -12.45
C MET A 63 -2.13 -11.19 -11.90
N CYS A 64 -2.23 -10.18 -12.78
CA CYS A 64 -2.60 -8.82 -12.37
C CYS A 64 -4.00 -8.74 -11.76
N GLU A 65 -4.96 -9.49 -12.30
CA GLU A 65 -6.33 -9.57 -11.80
C GLU A 65 -6.41 -10.32 -10.45
N TYR A 66 -5.72 -11.45 -10.32
CA TYR A 66 -5.63 -12.21 -9.07
C TYR A 66 -5.10 -11.34 -7.92
N HIS A 67 -3.99 -10.61 -8.15
CA HIS A 67 -3.45 -9.70 -7.14
C HIS A 67 -4.43 -8.59 -6.77
N ARG A 68 -5.20 -8.06 -7.73
CA ARG A 68 -6.22 -7.05 -7.44
C ARG A 68 -7.32 -7.59 -6.52
N HIS A 69 -7.87 -8.76 -6.83
CA HIS A 69 -8.94 -9.36 -6.01
C HIS A 69 -8.45 -9.78 -4.62
N HIS A 70 -7.27 -10.39 -4.54
CA HIS A 70 -6.75 -10.88 -3.26
C HIS A 70 -6.30 -9.73 -2.34
N HIS A 71 -5.77 -8.65 -2.91
CA HIS A 71 -5.44 -7.44 -2.15
C HIS A 71 -6.70 -6.76 -1.57
N LEU A 72 -7.77 -6.65 -2.38
CA LEU A 72 -9.05 -6.09 -1.91
C LEU A 72 -9.68 -6.96 -0.80
N SER A 73 -9.61 -8.29 -0.95
CA SER A 73 -10.04 -9.24 0.08
C SER A 73 -9.24 -9.10 1.38
N TRP A 74 -7.91 -9.00 1.27
CA TRP A 74 -7.02 -8.84 2.43
C TRP A 74 -7.26 -7.52 3.17
N ILE A 75 -7.41 -6.39 2.45
CA ILE A 75 -7.76 -5.10 3.06
C ILE A 75 -9.09 -5.19 3.81
N ALA A 76 -10.11 -5.81 3.21
CA ALA A 76 -11.41 -5.99 3.84
C ALA A 76 -11.33 -6.85 5.11
N SER A 77 -10.45 -7.86 5.12
CA SER A 77 -10.23 -8.74 6.27
C SER A 77 -9.47 -8.06 7.42
N ILE A 78 -8.59 -7.10 7.14
CA ILE A 78 -7.82 -6.36 8.16
C ILE A 78 -8.60 -5.18 8.75
N HIS A 79 -9.54 -4.60 8.00
CA HIS A 79 -10.32 -3.44 8.45
C HIS A 79 -11.85 -3.69 8.53
N PRO A 80 -12.32 -4.68 9.31
CA PRO A 80 -13.75 -4.99 9.42
C PRO A 80 -14.60 -3.88 10.09
N HIS A 81 -13.99 -2.96 10.84
CA HIS A 81 -14.69 -1.93 11.65
C HIS A 81 -14.65 -0.48 11.09
N ARG A 82 -14.07 -0.24 9.90
CA ARG A 82 -14.01 1.14 9.33
C ARG A 82 -15.08 1.46 8.28
N ILE A 83 -15.99 0.54 7.96
CA ILE A 83 -17.11 0.82 7.06
C ILE A 83 -18.27 1.38 7.89
N THR A 84 -18.27 2.69 8.11
CA THR A 84 -19.47 3.40 8.58
C THR A 84 -20.52 3.40 7.46
N PRO A 85 -21.82 3.50 7.74
CA PRO A 85 -22.85 3.62 6.70
C PRO A 85 -22.62 4.80 5.74
N ALA A 86 -21.89 5.84 6.19
CA ALA A 86 -21.42 6.93 5.33
C ALA A 86 -20.38 6.47 4.29
N LEU A 87 -19.44 5.60 4.67
CA LEU A 87 -18.45 5.02 3.75
C LEU A 87 -19.11 3.99 2.82
N ALA A 88 -20.11 3.24 3.30
CA ALA A 88 -20.88 2.30 2.48
C ALA A 88 -21.69 3.02 1.39
N ALA A 89 -22.25 4.20 1.68
CA ALA A 89 -22.92 5.04 0.68
C ALA A 89 -21.94 5.54 -0.40
N THR A 90 -20.69 5.86 -0.04
CA THR A 90 -19.63 6.22 -1.00
C THR A 90 -19.17 5.02 -1.84
N ILE A 91 -19.08 3.82 -1.25
CA ILE A 91 -18.71 2.60 -1.97
C ILE A 91 -19.84 2.13 -2.89
N LEU A 92 -21.11 2.24 -2.47
CA LEU A 92 -22.25 1.86 -3.31
C LEU A 92 -22.45 2.86 -4.46
N ALA A 93 -22.21 4.16 -4.23
CA ALA A 93 -22.15 5.17 -5.29
C ALA A 93 -20.96 4.96 -6.26
N ALA A 94 -19.94 4.19 -5.88
CA ALA A 94 -18.85 3.77 -6.77
C ALA A 94 -19.17 2.48 -7.56
N THR A 95 -20.31 1.83 -7.30
CA THR A 95 -20.76 0.62 -8.03
C THR A 95 -21.89 0.89 -9.04
N THR A 96 -22.38 2.12 -9.16
CA THR A 96 -23.22 2.51 -10.31
C THR A 96 -22.34 2.56 -11.57
N PRO A 97 -22.83 2.04 -12.72
CA PRO A 97 -22.00 1.88 -13.91
C PRO A 97 -21.79 3.24 -14.59
N MET A 98 -20.81 4.02 -14.11
CA MET A 98 -20.29 5.16 -14.87
C MET A 98 -19.32 4.64 -15.92
N GLN A 99 -19.76 4.68 -17.18
CA GLN A 99 -18.99 4.34 -18.39
C GLN A 99 -17.82 5.29 -18.69
N HIS A 100 -17.36 6.10 -17.73
CA HIS A 100 -16.14 6.92 -17.84
C HIS A 100 -15.30 6.73 -16.58
N ALA A 101 -14.66 5.56 -16.50
CA ALA A 101 -13.67 5.21 -15.50
C ALA A 101 -12.34 5.90 -15.85
N GLY A 102 -12.05 7.03 -15.22
CA GLY A 102 -10.77 7.75 -15.38
C GLY A 102 -10.21 8.36 -14.11
N ASP A 103 -11.06 8.85 -13.19
CA ASP A 103 -10.60 9.92 -12.28
C ASP A 103 -10.54 9.57 -10.78
N LEU A 104 -10.81 8.33 -10.36
CA LEU A 104 -10.92 8.01 -8.92
C LEU A 104 -9.85 7.09 -8.31
N TRP A 105 -9.01 6.44 -9.12
CA TRP A 105 -7.85 5.71 -8.56
C TRP A 105 -6.63 6.61 -8.26
N GLY A 106 -6.65 7.89 -8.68
CA GLY A 106 -5.66 8.90 -8.29
C GLY A 106 -5.80 9.40 -6.86
N VAL A 107 -6.87 9.02 -6.15
CA VAL A 107 -7.14 9.47 -4.77
C VAL A 107 -6.44 8.58 -3.72
N CYS A 108 -6.07 7.34 -4.06
CA CYS A 108 -5.49 6.39 -3.10
C CYS A 108 -4.00 6.59 -2.76
N VAL A 109 -3.32 7.61 -3.30
CA VAL A 109 -1.94 8.00 -2.89
C VAL A 109 -1.87 9.46 -2.41
N ARG A 110 -2.99 10.19 -2.34
CA ARG A 110 -3.04 11.60 -1.89
C ARG A 110 -3.68 11.79 -0.51
N ALA A 111 -3.93 10.72 0.22
CA ALA A 111 -4.48 10.77 1.57
C ALA A 111 -3.80 9.75 2.50
N SER A 112 -2.50 9.92 2.74
CA SER A 112 -1.79 9.46 3.95
C SER A 112 -0.51 10.25 4.10
#